data_AF-A0A533WAU2-F1
#
_entry.id   AF-A0A533WAU2-F1
#
_cell.length_a   1.000
_cell.length_b   1.000
_cell.length_c   1.000
_cell.angle_alpha   90.00
_cell.angle_beta   90.00
_cell.angle_gamma   90.00
#
_symmetry.space_group_name_H-M   'P 1'
#
loop_
_entity.id
_entity.type
_entity.pdbx_description
1 polymer ?
#
loop_
_entity_poly.entity_id
_entity_poly.type
_entity_poly.pdbx_seq_one_letter_code
_entity_poly.pdbx_strand_id
1 'polypeptide(L)'
;MLFSISYALVEYYVIRDTTFGYSPMLFSLVYPYHFAMAAVFGLAAYGLLCGRVSIKSIIPSFIMVSALFSSMLAVEDFTWFTLRAVAPMHGDVNAGKLIMSGEWTTQFMGSVDAHFTAIPNWYFLSVVFSALVMMTTRRQQLAAIATT
;
A
#
# COMPACT_ATOMS: atom_id res chain seq x y z
N MET A 1 4.75 8.10 0.74
CA MET A 1 3.81 8.50 1.82
C MET A 1 2.79 9.53 1.33
N LEU A 2 3.19 10.77 0.96
CA LEU A 2 2.24 11.77 0.42
C LEU A 2 1.41 11.24 -0.74
N PHE A 3 2.05 10.53 -1.68
CA PHE A 3 1.34 9.88 -2.78
C PHE A 3 0.20 8.97 -2.28
N SER A 4 0.51 8.00 -1.40
CA SER A 4 -0.47 7.02 -0.88
C SER A 4 -1.64 7.70 -0.17
N ILE A 5 -1.36 8.76 0.60
CA ILE A 5 -2.39 9.53 1.31
C ILE A 5 -3.28 10.27 0.30
N SER A 6 -2.67 10.99 -0.65
CA SER A 6 -3.41 11.71 -1.69
C SER A 6 -4.23 10.77 -2.56
N TYR A 7 -3.70 9.59 -2.87
CA TYR A 7 -4.42 8.60 -3.64
C TYR A 7 -5.60 8.03 -2.86
N ALA A 8 -5.43 7.65 -1.59
CA ALA A 8 -6.54 7.17 -0.75
C ALA A 8 -7.68 8.19 -0.65
N LEU A 9 -7.36 9.50 -0.59
CA LEU A 9 -8.36 10.58 -0.64
C LEU A 9 -9.12 10.59 -1.97
N VAL A 10 -8.40 10.54 -3.10
CA VAL A 10 -9.00 10.51 -4.44
C VAL A 10 -9.84 9.24 -4.60
N GLU A 11 -9.34 8.10 -4.15
CA GLU A 11 -10.06 6.84 -4.24
C GLU A 11 -11.36 6.87 -3.42
N TYR A 12 -11.29 7.33 -2.16
CA TYR A 12 -12.44 7.35 -1.28
C TYR A 12 -13.52 8.36 -1.74
N TYR A 13 -13.13 9.61 -2.08
CA TYR A 13 -14.09 10.67 -2.35
C TYR A 13 -14.41 10.92 -3.82
N VAL A 14 -13.56 10.49 -4.76
CA VAL A 14 -13.73 10.81 -6.18
C VAL A 14 -14.04 9.55 -6.99
N ILE A 15 -13.36 8.45 -6.69
CA ILE A 15 -13.54 7.18 -7.43
C ILE A 15 -14.76 6.43 -6.90
N ARG A 16 -14.93 6.34 -5.59
CA ARG A 16 -16.02 5.61 -4.94
C ARG A 16 -17.32 6.39 -4.82
N ASP A 17 -17.28 7.72 -4.88
CA ASP A 17 -18.47 8.54 -4.75
C ASP A 17 -19.32 8.47 -6.02
N THR A 18 -20.45 7.76 -5.92
CA THR A 18 -21.39 7.56 -7.03
C THR A 18 -22.40 8.70 -7.15
N THR A 19 -22.38 9.71 -6.28
CA THR A 19 -23.28 10.87 -6.37
C THR A 19 -23.08 11.67 -7.66
N PHE A 20 -21.91 11.59 -8.28
CA PHE A 20 -21.64 12.18 -9.60
C PHE A 20 -22.21 11.38 -10.79
N GLY A 21 -22.92 10.27 -10.55
CA GLY A 21 -23.60 9.51 -11.60
C GLY A 21 -22.68 8.70 -12.52
N TYR A 22 -21.40 8.55 -12.18
CA TYR A 22 -20.47 7.69 -12.91
C TYR A 22 -20.69 6.22 -12.54
N SER A 23 -20.91 5.37 -13.55
CA SER A 23 -21.12 3.94 -13.36
C SER A 23 -19.89 3.27 -12.72
N PRO A 24 -20.05 2.44 -11.67
CA PRO A 24 -18.97 1.66 -11.06
C PRO A 24 -18.20 0.77 -12.06
N MET A 25 -18.79 0.49 -13.23
CA MET A 25 -18.23 -0.37 -14.27
C MET A 25 -17.10 0.29 -15.09
N LEU A 26 -16.99 1.63 -15.07
CA LEU A 26 -15.82 2.33 -15.62
C LEU A 26 -14.63 2.27 -14.65
N PHE A 27 -14.88 2.04 -13.36
CA PHE A 27 -13.85 1.96 -12.32
C PHE A 27 -13.30 0.54 -12.09
N SER A 28 -14.01 -0.50 -12.52
CA SER A 28 -13.41 -1.84 -12.63
C SER A 28 -12.27 -1.90 -13.65
N LEU A 29 -12.21 -0.97 -14.62
CA LEU A 29 -11.06 -0.74 -15.49
C LEU A 29 -9.88 -0.01 -14.79
N VAL A 30 -10.08 0.49 -13.57
CA VAL A 30 -9.04 1.06 -12.68
C VAL A 30 -8.50 -0.02 -11.72
N TYR A 31 -9.11 -1.19 -11.62
CA TYR A 31 -8.51 -2.32 -10.89
C TYR A 31 -7.12 -2.73 -11.46
N PRO A 32 -6.92 -2.77 -12.80
CA PRO A 32 -5.58 -2.86 -13.42
C PRO A 32 -4.65 -1.66 -13.13
N TYR A 33 -5.20 -0.49 -12.78
CA TYR A 33 -4.40 0.71 -12.51
C TYR A 33 -3.56 0.58 -11.24
N HIS A 34 -4.02 -0.18 -10.23
CA HIS A 34 -3.18 -0.53 -9.07
C HIS A 34 -1.92 -1.31 -9.49
N PHE A 35 -2.02 -2.19 -10.49
CA PHE A 35 -0.87 -2.91 -11.05
C PHE A 35 0.05 -1.99 -11.87
N ALA A 36 -0.51 -1.06 -12.64
CA ALA A 36 0.28 -0.06 -13.37
C ALA A 36 1.00 0.90 -12.40
N MET A 37 0.33 1.33 -11.34
CA MET A 37 0.92 2.12 -10.26
C MET A 37 2.02 1.35 -9.53
N ALA A 38 1.83 0.05 -9.25
CA ALA A 38 2.85 -0.78 -8.63
C ALA A 38 4.16 -0.79 -9.41
N ALA A 39 4.07 -0.88 -10.74
CA ALA A 39 5.24 -0.81 -11.62
C ALA A 39 5.91 0.57 -11.59
N VAL A 40 5.13 1.66 -11.64
CA VAL A 40 5.66 3.03 -11.58
C VAL A 40 6.29 3.33 -10.21
N PHE A 41 5.67 2.92 -9.11
CA PHE A 41 6.24 3.07 -7.77
C PHE A 41 7.52 2.28 -7.59
N GLY A 42 7.54 1.06 -8.12
CA GLY A 42 8.75 0.26 -8.07
C GLY A 42 9.90 0.86 -8.85
N LEU A 43 9.64 1.39 -10.06
CA LEU A 43 10.66 2.06 -10.87
C LEU A 43 11.14 3.37 -10.25
N ALA A 44 10.24 4.18 -9.68
CA ALA A 44 10.60 5.42 -8.99
C ALA A 44 11.44 5.14 -7.73
N ALA A 45 11.04 4.17 -6.92
CA ALA A 45 11.80 3.73 -5.74
C ALA A 45 13.17 3.17 -6.13
N TYR A 46 13.24 2.38 -7.21
CA TYR A 46 14.50 1.88 -7.77
C TYR A 46 15.47 3.02 -8.11
N GLY A 47 15.01 4.01 -8.88
CA GLY A 47 15.84 5.15 -9.31
C GLY A 47 16.34 6.01 -8.15
N LEU A 48 15.52 6.19 -7.11
CA LEU A 48 15.86 7.03 -5.95
C LEU A 48 16.83 6.34 -4.97
N LEU A 49 16.73 5.02 -4.81
CA LEU A 49 17.45 4.30 -3.74
C LEU A 49 18.72 3.60 -4.21
N CYS A 50 18.82 3.34 -5.51
CA CYS A 50 19.92 2.57 -6.06
C CYS A 50 20.80 3.44 -6.94
N GLY A 51 21.17 4.64 -6.47
CA GLY A 51 21.88 5.71 -7.21
C GLY A 51 23.13 5.32 -8.03
N ARG A 52 23.54 4.05 -8.03
CA ARG A 52 24.34 3.41 -9.08
C ARG A 52 23.66 2.12 -9.57
N VAL A 53 23.19 2.14 -10.81
CA VAL A 53 22.61 0.95 -11.47
C VAL A 53 23.72 -0.08 -11.74
N SER A 54 23.63 -1.25 -11.12
CA SER A 54 24.52 -2.39 -11.37
C SER A 54 23.71 -3.66 -11.54
N ILE A 55 24.16 -4.59 -12.39
CA ILE A 55 23.53 -5.92 -12.51
C ILE A 55 23.53 -6.64 -11.16
N LYS A 56 24.58 -6.45 -10.34
CA LYS A 56 24.67 -7.05 -9.00
C LYS A 56 23.66 -6.47 -8.00
N SER A 57 23.12 -5.28 -8.26
CA SER A 57 22.15 -4.64 -7.37
C SER A 57 20.70 -4.96 -7.73
N ILE A 58 20.41 -5.57 -8.88
CA ILE A 58 19.03 -5.81 -9.35
C ILE A 58 18.18 -6.54 -8.31
N ILE A 59 18.66 -7.65 -7.75
CA ILE A 59 17.90 -8.46 -6.78
C ILE A 59 17.67 -7.68 -5.47
N PRO A 60 18.71 -7.13 -4.79
CA PRO A 60 18.52 -6.27 -3.63
C PRO A 60 17.57 -5.09 -3.87
N SER A 61 17.67 -4.45 -5.05
CA SER A 61 16.81 -3.35 -5.43
C SER A 61 15.36 -3.78 -5.59
N PHE A 62 15.10 -4.93 -6.21
CA PHE A 62 13.76 -5.47 -6.34
C PHE A 62 13.14 -5.75 -4.97
N ILE A 63 13.90 -6.34 -4.05
CA ILE A 63 13.47 -6.61 -2.67
C ILE A 63 13.12 -5.31 -1.94
N MET A 64 13.97 -4.27 -2.05
CA MET A 64 13.72 -2.94 -1.47
C MET A 64 12.46 -2.29 -2.06
N VAL A 65 12.32 -2.34 -3.38
CA VAL A 65 11.15 -1.86 -4.10
C VAL A 65 9.88 -2.57 -3.61
N SER A 66 9.89 -3.90 -3.49
CA SER A 66 8.74 -4.65 -2.99
C SER A 66 8.37 -4.28 -1.55
N ALA A 67 9.37 -4.06 -0.68
CA ALA A 67 9.12 -3.65 0.70
C ALA A 67 8.46 -2.27 0.78
N LEU A 68 8.96 -1.32 -0.01
CA LEU A 68 8.40 0.03 -0.08
C LEU A 68 7.01 0.04 -0.69
N PHE A 69 6.81 -0.70 -1.78
CA PHE A 69 5.51 -0.83 -2.41
C PHE A 69 4.49 -1.42 -1.43
N SER A 70 4.83 -2.51 -0.74
CA SER A 70 3.96 -3.11 0.27
C SER A 70 3.63 -2.14 1.42
N SER A 71 4.62 -1.37 1.89
CA SER A 71 4.41 -0.32 2.89
C SER A 71 3.51 0.81 2.39
N MET A 72 3.65 1.21 1.12
CA MET A 72 2.82 2.25 0.50
C MET A 72 1.34 1.82 0.39
N LEU A 73 1.08 0.56 0.04
CA LEU A 73 -0.27 -0.01 0.04
C LEU A 73 -0.87 -0.02 1.45
N ALA A 74 -0.10 -0.44 2.46
CA ALA A 74 -0.60 -0.44 3.84
C ALA A 74 -0.99 0.96 4.34
N VAL A 75 -0.22 2.00 3.97
CA VAL A 75 -0.54 3.41 4.29
C VAL A 75 -1.78 3.89 3.55
N GLU A 76 -1.91 3.52 2.28
CA GLU A 76 -3.07 3.84 1.44
C GLU A 76 -4.36 3.24 2.03
N ASP A 77 -4.39 1.93 2.27
CA ASP A 77 -5.52 1.25 2.91
C ASP A 77 -5.88 1.92 4.23
N PHE A 78 -4.89 2.12 5.12
CA PHE A 78 -5.14 2.68 6.43
C PHE A 78 -5.75 4.08 6.32
N THR A 79 -5.28 4.89 5.37
CA THR A 79 -5.85 6.22 5.09
C THR A 79 -7.29 6.08 4.60
N TRP A 80 -7.54 5.21 3.63
CA TRP A 80 -8.88 4.95 3.07
C TRP A 80 -9.88 4.55 4.17
N PHE A 81 -9.50 3.59 5.01
CA PHE A 81 -10.35 3.10 6.09
C PHE A 81 -10.53 4.13 7.22
N THR A 82 -9.51 4.94 7.48
CA THR A 82 -9.63 6.07 8.41
C THR A 82 -10.66 7.07 7.87
N LEU A 83 -10.59 7.45 6.59
CA LEU A 83 -11.56 8.35 5.96
C LEU A 83 -12.97 7.80 6.07
N ARG A 84 -13.17 6.51 5.79
CA ARG A 84 -14.48 5.85 6.00
C ARG A 84 -14.99 5.94 7.42
N ALA A 85 -14.11 5.75 8.40
CA ALA A 85 -14.50 5.76 9.80
C ALA A 85 -14.84 7.18 10.28
N VAL A 86 -14.07 8.20 9.90
CA VAL A 86 -14.18 9.55 10.46
C VAL A 86 -14.98 10.54 9.62
N ALA A 87 -15.01 10.35 8.30
CA ALA A 87 -15.65 11.25 7.34
C ALA A 87 -16.24 10.46 6.17
N PRO A 88 -17.21 9.55 6.44
CA PRO A 88 -17.76 8.66 5.43
C PRO A 88 -18.46 9.40 4.29
N MET A 89 -18.30 8.89 3.07
CA MET A 89 -19.08 9.36 1.93
C MET A 89 -20.55 8.93 2.05
N HIS A 90 -21.45 9.65 1.39
CA HIS A 90 -22.86 9.27 1.34
C HIS A 90 -23.03 7.94 0.59
N GLY A 91 -23.80 7.00 1.16
CA GLY A 91 -24.05 5.70 0.53
C GLY A 91 -22.98 4.63 0.77
N ASP A 92 -21.93 4.89 1.58
CA ASP A 92 -21.01 3.85 2.02
C ASP A 92 -21.70 2.89 3.01
N VAL A 93 -21.85 1.63 2.60
CA VAL A 93 -22.48 0.57 3.40
C VAL A 93 -21.75 0.25 4.70
N ASN A 94 -20.47 0.61 4.80
CA ASN A 94 -19.62 0.39 5.96
C ASN A 94 -19.21 1.72 6.64
N ALA A 95 -19.95 2.80 6.39
CA ALA A 95 -19.73 4.09 7.01
C ALA A 95 -19.55 3.99 8.55
N GLY A 96 -18.56 4.70 9.07
CA GLY A 96 -18.25 4.72 10.51
C GLY A 96 -17.49 3.49 11.02
N LYS A 97 -17.07 2.58 10.14
CA LYS A 97 -16.27 1.39 10.50
C LYS A 97 -14.88 1.46 9.88
N LEU A 98 -13.87 0.88 10.55
CA LEU A 98 -12.49 0.82 10.03
C LEU A 98 -12.33 -0.24 8.95
N ILE A 99 -12.06 -1.51 9.27
CA ILE A 99 -11.97 -2.61 8.31
C ILE A 99 -12.94 -3.70 8.74
N MET A 100 -13.67 -4.29 7.80
CA MET A 100 -14.63 -5.36 8.05
C MET A 100 -14.14 -6.68 7.45
N SER A 101 -14.45 -7.79 8.13
CA SER A 101 -14.18 -9.13 7.59
C SER A 101 -15.01 -9.37 6.31
N GLY A 102 -14.39 -9.95 5.30
CA GLY A 102 -15.00 -10.18 3.98
C GLY A 102 -14.82 -9.02 3.00
N GLU A 103 -14.23 -7.89 3.42
CA GLU A 103 -13.80 -6.83 2.50
C GLU A 103 -12.56 -7.24 1.70
N TRP A 104 -12.35 -6.61 0.55
CA TRP A 104 -11.30 -6.92 -0.42
C TRP A 104 -9.90 -7.10 0.21
N THR A 105 -9.53 -6.26 1.18
CA THR A 105 -8.23 -6.33 1.87
C THR A 105 -8.09 -7.58 2.76
N THR A 106 -9.21 -8.18 3.18
CA THR A 106 -9.26 -9.40 4.02
C THR A 106 -9.56 -10.67 3.23
N GLN A 107 -10.02 -10.57 1.98
CA GLN A 107 -10.55 -11.71 1.22
C GLN A 107 -9.49 -12.76 0.88
N PHE A 108 -8.27 -12.34 0.56
CA PHE A 108 -7.25 -13.24 0.02
C PHE A 108 -6.44 -13.98 1.09
N MET A 109 -6.17 -13.33 2.22
CA MET A 109 -5.34 -13.89 3.30
C MET A 109 -6.08 -14.03 4.63
N GLY A 110 -7.38 -13.71 4.65
CA GLY A 110 -8.15 -13.61 5.88
C GLY A 110 -7.78 -12.39 6.71
N SER A 111 -8.31 -12.36 7.93
CA SER A 111 -8.04 -11.32 8.92
C SER A 111 -8.10 -11.88 10.32
N VAL A 112 -7.47 -11.18 11.26
CA VAL A 112 -7.67 -11.36 12.69
C VAL A 112 -8.84 -10.46 13.11
N ASP A 113 -9.81 -11.02 13.82
CA ASP A 113 -10.88 -10.24 14.43
C ASP A 113 -10.36 -9.50 15.66
N ALA A 114 -10.43 -8.17 15.65
CA ALA A 114 -10.08 -7.30 16.77
C ALA A 114 -11.31 -6.65 17.43
N HIS A 115 -12.45 -7.36 17.40
CA HIS A 115 -13.78 -6.98 17.92
C HIS A 115 -14.45 -5.81 17.20
N PHE A 116 -13.77 -4.68 17.05
CA PHE A 116 -14.30 -3.46 16.41
C PHE A 116 -13.78 -3.25 14.98
N THR A 117 -12.80 -4.05 14.56
CA THR A 117 -12.22 -4.01 13.22
C THR A 117 -11.61 -5.37 12.91
N ALA A 118 -11.51 -5.71 11.62
CA ALA A 118 -10.67 -6.77 11.13
C ALA A 118 -9.24 -6.25 10.88
N ILE A 119 -8.21 -7.04 11.18
CA ILE A 119 -6.83 -6.73 10.81
C ILE A 119 -6.41 -7.69 9.71
N PRO A 120 -6.20 -7.22 8.46
CA PRO A 120 -5.78 -8.06 7.35
C PRO A 120 -4.47 -8.80 7.66
N ASN A 121 -4.43 -10.11 7.41
CA ASN A 121 -3.24 -10.91 7.73
C ASN A 121 -1.99 -10.46 6.95
N TRP A 122 -2.18 -9.91 5.76
CA TRP A 122 -1.09 -9.42 4.93
C TRP A 122 -0.41 -8.17 5.52
N TYR A 123 -1.06 -7.40 6.41
CA TYR A 123 -0.40 -6.29 7.12
C TYR A 123 0.75 -6.80 7.98
N PHE A 124 0.56 -7.92 8.69
CA PHE A 124 1.64 -8.50 9.49
C PHE A 124 2.82 -8.93 8.63
N LEU A 125 2.55 -9.55 7.48
CA LEU A 125 3.59 -9.93 6.52
C LEU A 125 4.31 -8.70 5.96
N SER A 126 3.56 -7.66 5.61
CA SER A 126 4.11 -6.40 5.08
C SER A 126 5.06 -5.75 6.09
N VAL A 127 4.64 -5.65 7.36
CA VAL A 127 5.45 -5.06 8.44
C VAL A 127 6.72 -5.88 8.67
N VAL A 128 6.60 -7.21 8.82
CA VAL A 128 7.75 -8.08 9.07
C VAL A 128 8.72 -8.05 7.89
N PHE A 129 8.21 -8.18 6.66
CA PHE A 129 9.02 -8.12 5.45
C PHE A 129 9.75 -6.78 5.33
N SER A 130 9.03 -5.67 5.46
CA SER A 130 9.61 -4.33 5.33
C SER A 130 10.66 -4.06 6.41
N ALA A 131 10.42 -4.49 7.64
CA ALA A 131 11.39 -4.37 8.73
C ALA A 131 12.68 -5.17 8.44
N LEU A 132 12.56 -6.41 7.97
CA LEU A 132 13.72 -7.24 7.61
C LEU A 132 14.53 -6.64 6.47
N VAL A 133 13.87 -6.13 5.44
CA VAL A 133 14.54 -5.47 4.31
C VAL A 133 15.27 -4.22 4.76
N MET A 134 14.63 -3.36 5.56
CA MET A 134 15.26 -2.15 6.08
C MET A 134 16.47 -2.45 6.99
N MET A 135 16.35 -3.46 7.86
CA MET A 135 17.45 -3.87 8.72
C MET A 135 18.64 -4.43 7.93
N THR A 136 18.40 -5.28 6.94
CA THR A 136 19.46 -5.88 6.13
C THR A 136 20.16 -4.85 5.26
N THR A 137 19.41 -3.94 4.62
CA THR A 137 19.99 -2.83 3.85
C THR A 137 20.81 -1.89 4.74
N ARG A 138 20.31 -1.54 5.92
CA ARG A 138 21.07 -0.70 6.86
C ARG A 138 22.37 -1.35 7.30
N ARG A 139 22.36 -2.66 7.59
CA ARG A 139 23.59 -3.41 7.93
C ARG A 139 24.60 -3.39 6.78
N GLN A 140 24.14 -3.58 5.55
CA GLN A 140 25.02 -3.52 4.36
C GLN A 140 25.63 -2.13 4.15
N GLN A 141 24.84 -1.07 4.34
CA GLN A 141 25.33 0.31 4.26
C GLN A 141 26.40 0.60 5.34
N LEU A 142 26.14 0.19 6.59
CA LEU A 142 27.09 0.37 7.70
C LEU A 142 28.38 -0.43 7.47
N ALA A 143 28.29 -1.66 6.96
CA ALA A 143 29.45 -2.47 6.63
C ALA A 143 30.28 -1.83 5.50
N ALA A 144 29.63 -1.28 4.47
CA ALA A 144 30.32 -0.59 3.38
C ALA A 144 31.08 0.66 3.88
N ILE A 145 30.48 1.44 4.78
CA ILE A 145 31.13 2.62 5.40
C ILE A 145 32.32 2.20 6.27
N ALA A 146 32.23 1.09 7.01
CA ALA A 146 33.32 0.61 7.84
C ALA A 146 34.55 0.12 7.05
N THR A 147 34.38 -0.14 5.74
CA THR A 147 35.45 -0.60 4.83
C THR A 147 36.03 0.50 3.94
N THR A 148 35.56 1.75 4.08
CA THR A 148 36.06 2.93 3.35
C THR A 148 36.76 3.90 4.28
#